data_AF-A0A7W3THD9-F1
#
_entry.id   AF-A0A7W3THD9-F1
#
_cell.length_a   1.000
_cell.length_b   1.000
_cell.length_c   1.000
_cell.angle_alpha   90.00
_cell.angle_beta   90.00
_cell.angle_gamma   90.00
#
_symmetry.space_group_name_H-M   'P 1'
#
loop_
_entity.id
_entity.type
_entity.pdbx_description
1 polymer ?
#
loop_
_entity_poly.entity_id
_entity_poly.type
_entity_poly.pdbx_seq_one_letter_code
_entity_poly.pdbx_strand_id
1 'polypeptide(L)'
;MAPVWTSSIGATRLARMLSARSADPEPTGRPRRAEPAYRSLADGIRMLVAEGRLPTAARLPAERELAAALSVSRTTVAAAFQRLRAEGWIASRRGSGSWTTVPAGRPLPSRGLDPLPPDGDPGLIDLGYAALPAPGDLLVRAFTG
;
A
#
# COMPACT_ATOMS: atom_id res chain seq x y z
N MET A 1 7.56 11.58 21.31
CA MET A 1 7.40 10.11 21.43
C MET A 1 7.66 9.48 20.06
N ALA A 2 8.57 8.52 19.95
CA ALA A 2 8.84 7.85 18.67
C ALA A 2 7.67 6.91 18.31
N PRO A 3 7.21 6.86 17.04
CA PRO A 3 6.13 5.96 16.65
C PRO A 3 6.58 4.50 16.88
N VAL A 4 5.80 3.76 17.67
CA VAL A 4 5.96 2.32 17.88
C VAL A 4 5.38 1.64 16.64
N TRP A 5 6.21 0.97 15.83
CA TRP A 5 5.71 0.25 14.66
C TRP A 5 4.93 -0.96 15.16
N THR A 6 3.60 -0.90 15.06
CA THR A 6 2.70 -1.95 15.53
C THR A 6 2.62 -3.15 14.58
N SER A 7 3.21 -3.06 13.38
CA SER A 7 3.22 -4.17 12.42
C SER A 7 4.51 -4.26 11.59
N SER A 8 4.91 -5.49 11.27
CA SER A 8 5.97 -5.82 10.32
C SER A 8 5.42 -6.72 9.21
N ILE A 9 5.92 -6.56 7.98
CA ILE A 9 5.58 -7.45 6.87
C ILE A 9 6.81 -8.27 6.44
N GLY A 10 6.65 -9.59 6.35
CA GLY A 10 7.69 -10.49 5.85
C GLY A 10 7.84 -10.43 4.32
N ALA A 11 9.05 -10.70 3.83
CA ALA A 11 9.39 -10.65 2.40
C ALA A 11 8.47 -11.51 1.53
N THR A 12 8.20 -12.75 1.92
CA THR A 12 7.34 -13.68 1.16
C THR A 12 5.89 -13.19 1.05
N ARG A 13 5.36 -12.58 2.13
CA ARG A 13 4.01 -12.03 2.12
C ARG A 13 3.92 -10.83 1.18
N LEU A 14 4.89 -9.92 1.26
CA LEU A 14 4.97 -8.76 0.36
C LEU A 14 5.15 -9.20 -1.10
N ALA A 15 6.03 -10.17 -1.37
CA ALA A 15 6.23 -10.73 -2.70
C ALA A 15 4.92 -11.31 -3.28
N ARG A 16 4.18 -12.10 -2.49
CA ARG A 16 2.89 -12.65 -2.91
C ARG A 16 1.86 -11.57 -3.23
N MET A 17 1.79 -10.50 -2.43
CA MET A 17 0.89 -9.37 -2.69
C MET A 17 1.23 -8.65 -4.00
N LEU A 18 2.52 -8.51 -4.31
CA LEU A 18 2.98 -7.92 -5.56
C LEU A 18 2.70 -8.83 -6.77
N SER A 19 2.92 -10.15 -6.64
CA SER A 19 2.62 -11.12 -7.70
C SER A 19 1.13 -11.25 -7.99
N ALA A 20 0.28 -11.20 -6.97
CA ALA A 20 -1.18 -11.27 -7.12
C ALA A 20 -1.72 -10.07 -7.91
N ARG A 21 -1.13 -8.88 -7.75
CA ARG A 21 -1.49 -7.69 -8.54
C ARG A 21 -1.10 -7.82 -10.02
N SER A 22 0.06 -8.41 -10.32
CA SER A 22 0.47 -8.60 -11.73
C SER A 22 -0.37 -9.64 -12.47
N ALA A 23 -1.19 -10.42 -11.75
CA ALA A 23 -2.05 -11.44 -12.35
C ALA A 23 -3.37 -10.89 -12.92
N ASP A 24 -3.74 -9.63 -12.64
CA ASP A 24 -4.92 -9.01 -13.26
C ASP A 24 -4.63 -8.69 -14.74
N PRO A 25 -5.25 -9.41 -15.69
CA PRO A 25 -5.08 -9.12 -17.10
C PRO A 25 -5.93 -7.90 -17.45
N GLU A 26 -5.27 -6.76 -17.66
CA GLU A 26 -5.87 -5.65 -18.41
C GLU A 26 -6.34 -6.16 -19.79
N PRO A 27 -7.63 -6.03 -20.16
CA PRO A 27 -8.19 -6.64 -21.36
C PRO A 27 -7.71 -6.01 -22.69
N THR A 28 -6.84 -5.00 -22.66
CA THR A 28 -6.32 -4.35 -23.87
C THR A 28 -4.86 -4.74 -24.11
N GLY A 29 -4.67 -5.76 -24.95
CA GLY A 29 -3.39 -6.33 -25.34
C GLY A 29 -2.47 -5.38 -26.11
N ARG A 30 -1.80 -4.47 -25.41
CA ARG A 30 -0.57 -3.82 -25.89
C ARG A 30 0.57 -4.20 -24.95
N PRO A 31 1.68 -4.77 -25.45
CA PRO A 31 2.83 -5.04 -24.60
C PRO A 31 3.28 -3.70 -24.02
N ARG A 32 3.13 -3.54 -22.69
CA ARG A 32 3.72 -2.42 -21.97
C ARG A 32 5.20 -2.43 -22.34
N ARG A 33 5.72 -1.38 -22.98
CA ARG A 33 7.18 -1.23 -23.18
C ARG A 33 7.82 -1.59 -21.86
N ALA A 34 8.82 -2.48 -21.88
CA ALA A 34 9.44 -3.03 -20.69
C ALA A 34 9.85 -1.88 -19.75
N GLU A 35 8.99 -1.58 -18.79
CA GLU A 35 9.23 -0.51 -17.85
C GLU A 35 10.38 -0.98 -16.95
N PRO A 36 11.35 -0.12 -16.60
CA PRO A 36 12.44 -0.53 -15.74
C PRO A 36 11.91 -1.25 -14.51
N ALA A 37 12.39 -2.47 -14.24
CA ALA A 37 11.81 -3.35 -13.22
C ALA A 37 11.65 -2.68 -11.83
N TYR A 38 12.56 -1.76 -11.48
CA TYR A 38 12.46 -1.02 -10.21
C TYR A 38 11.26 -0.08 -10.15
N ARG A 39 10.80 0.48 -11.29
CA ARG A 39 9.61 1.34 -11.36
C ARG A 39 8.35 0.52 -11.14
N SER A 40 8.20 -0.58 -11.87
CA SER A 40 7.08 -1.50 -11.66
C SER A 40 7.01 -2.01 -10.22
N LEU A 41 8.17 -2.28 -9.59
CA LEU A 41 8.23 -2.67 -8.17
C LEU A 41 7.82 -1.52 -7.24
N ALA A 42 8.32 -0.30 -7.48
CA ALA A 42 7.97 0.88 -6.70
C ALA A 42 6.47 1.18 -6.80
N ASP A 43 5.91 1.21 -8.01
CA ASP A 43 4.48 1.36 -8.22
C ASP A 43 3.68 0.24 -7.58
N GLY A 44 4.20 -0.99 -7.67
CA GLY A 44 3.80 -2.18 -6.89
C GLY A 44 3.43 -1.85 -5.46
N ILE A 45 4.46 -1.45 -4.72
CA ILE A 45 4.40 -1.16 -3.29
C ILE A 45 3.54 0.08 -3.02
N ARG A 46 3.71 1.14 -3.82
CA ARG A 46 2.94 2.39 -3.69
C ARG A 46 1.44 2.15 -3.71
N MET A 47 0.99 1.32 -4.64
CA MET A 47 -0.43 1.02 -4.80
C MET A 47 -0.97 0.20 -3.63
N LEU A 48 -0.20 -0.80 -3.15
CA LEU A 48 -0.59 -1.57 -1.97
C LEU A 48 -0.74 -0.69 -0.73
N VAL A 49 0.11 0.33 -0.55
CA VAL A 49 -0.03 1.31 0.55
C VAL A 49 -1.24 2.22 0.32
N ALA A 50 -1.44 2.72 -0.90
CA ALA A 50 -2.56 3.60 -1.24
C ALA A 50 -3.93 2.92 -1.09
N GLU A 51 -4.02 1.62 -1.39
CA GLU A 51 -5.21 0.79 -1.23
C GLU A 51 -5.41 0.31 0.22
N GLY A 52 -4.47 0.59 1.14
CA GLY A 52 -4.51 0.11 2.52
C GLY A 52 -4.23 -1.39 2.70
N ARG A 53 -3.95 -2.13 1.61
CA ARG A 53 -3.59 -3.56 1.64
C ARG A 53 -2.25 -3.80 2.33
N LEU A 54 -1.33 -2.84 2.21
CA LEU A 54 -0.11 -2.75 2.99
C LEU A 54 -0.29 -1.66 4.06
N PRO A 55 -0.28 -1.99 5.36
CA PRO A 55 -0.55 -1.01 6.40
C PRO A 55 0.45 0.15 6.38
N THR A 56 -0.01 1.34 6.74
CA THR A 56 0.86 2.50 7.01
C THR A 56 1.65 2.27 8.30
N ALA A 57 2.87 2.83 8.39
CA ALA A 57 3.80 2.61 9.51
C ALA A 57 4.20 1.15 9.73
N ALA A 58 4.06 0.29 8.71
CA ALA A 58 4.52 -1.09 8.75
C ALA A 58 6.00 -1.18 8.41
N ARG A 59 6.75 -1.96 9.20
CA ARG A 59 8.16 -2.24 8.91
C ARG A 59 8.29 -3.16 7.69
N LEU A 60 9.06 -2.70 6.71
CA LEU A 60 9.38 -3.44 5.49
C LEU A 60 10.51 -4.44 5.73
N PRO A 61 10.54 -5.54 4.96
CA PRO A 61 11.64 -6.51 4.99
C PRO A 61 12.95 -5.87 4.51
N ALA A 62 14.07 -6.51 4.82
CA ALA A 62 15.36 -6.05 4.30
C ALA A 62 15.41 -6.18 2.77
N GLU A 63 16.14 -5.28 2.10
CA GLU A 63 16.29 -5.30 0.62
C GLU A 63 16.75 -6.67 0.12
N ARG A 64 17.64 -7.33 0.86
CA ARG A 64 18.18 -8.66 0.54
C ARG A 64 17.10 -9.75 0.60
N GLU A 65 16.25 -9.71 1.62
CA GLU A 65 15.18 -10.70 1.81
C GLU A 65 14.10 -10.55 0.73
N LEU A 66 13.74 -9.30 0.42
CA LEU A 66 12.76 -9.02 -0.63
C LEU A 66 13.27 -9.37 -2.03
N ALA A 67 14.56 -9.09 -2.31
CA ALA A 67 15.20 -9.48 -3.55
C ALA A 67 15.18 -11.01 -3.75
N ALA A 68 15.49 -11.78 -2.68
CA ALA A 68 15.42 -13.23 -2.71
C ALA A 68 13.98 -13.73 -2.95
N ALA A 69 12.99 -13.17 -2.25
CA ALA A 69 11.59 -13.58 -2.37
C ALA A 69 10.97 -13.27 -3.74
N LEU A 70 11.45 -12.23 -4.43
CA LEU A 70 11.00 -11.83 -5.77
C LEU A 70 11.88 -12.39 -6.91
N SER A 71 12.99 -13.06 -6.59
CA SER A 71 14.01 -13.50 -7.55
C SER A 71 14.53 -12.38 -8.47
N VAL A 72 14.71 -11.18 -7.91
CA VAL A 72 15.25 -10.01 -8.62
C VAL A 72 16.59 -9.56 -8.03
N SER A 73 17.31 -8.70 -8.74
CA SER A 73 18.57 -8.16 -8.22
C SER A 73 18.34 -7.22 -7.02
N ARG A 74 19.28 -7.22 -6.07
CA ARG A 74 19.25 -6.29 -4.93
C ARG A 74 19.29 -4.84 -5.38
N THR A 75 19.99 -4.53 -6.48
CA THR A 75 20.06 -3.16 -7.02
C THR A 75 18.70 -2.69 -7.53
N THR A 76 17.88 -3.59 -8.09
CA THR A 76 16.48 -3.30 -8.46
C THR A 76 15.63 -2.94 -7.23
N VAL A 77 15.71 -3.72 -6.15
CA VAL A 77 14.96 -3.44 -4.90
C VAL A 77 15.43 -2.13 -4.27
N ALA A 78 16.76 -1.93 -4.19
CA ALA A 78 17.34 -0.70 -3.65
C ALA A 78 16.88 0.53 -4.45
N ALA A 79 16.90 0.46 -5.79
CA ALA A 79 16.42 1.55 -6.65
C ALA A 79 14.91 1.83 -6.44
N ALA A 80 14.09 0.80 -6.26
CA ALA A 80 12.67 0.97 -5.94
C ALA A 80 12.46 1.63 -4.57
N PHE A 81 13.19 1.19 -3.54
CA PHE A 81 13.12 1.77 -2.20
C PHE A 81 13.65 3.21 -2.15
N GLN A 82 14.65 3.55 -2.95
CA GLN A 82 15.13 4.93 -3.08
C GLN A 82 14.08 5.83 -3.72
N ARG A 83 13.41 5.36 -4.79
CA ARG A 83 12.31 6.08 -5.41
C ARG A 83 11.15 6.32 -4.44
N LEU A 84 10.72 5.27 -3.74
CA LEU A 84 9.63 5.38 -2.76
C LEU A 84 9.95 6.32 -1.61
N ARG A 85 11.23 6.40 -1.20
CA ARG A 85 11.70 7.40 -0.23
C ARG A 85 11.64 8.81 -0.78
N ALA A 86 12.10 9.02 -2.02
CA ALA A 86 12.02 10.33 -2.67
C ALA A 86 10.57 10.81 -2.83
N GLU A 87 9.64 9.89 -3.06
CA GLU A 87 8.20 10.19 -3.17
C GLU A 87 7.46 10.26 -1.82
N GLY A 88 8.11 9.90 -0.70
CA GLY A 88 7.52 9.95 0.64
C GLY A 88 6.60 8.77 1.01
N TRP A 89 6.63 7.67 0.26
CA TRP A 89 5.88 6.44 0.55
C TRP A 89 6.60 5.48 1.50
N ILE A 90 7.90 5.68 1.67
CA ILE A 90 8.72 4.97 2.66
C ILE A 90 9.58 5.99 3.40
N ALA A 91 9.78 5.77 4.68
CA ALA A 91 10.82 6.43 5.46
C ALA A 91 11.80 5.39 6.05
N SER A 92 13.03 5.83 6.31
CA SER A 92 14.08 5.00 6.91
C SER A 92 14.62 5.67 8.17
N ARG A 93 14.92 4.87 9.20
CA ARG A 93 15.60 5.29 10.43
C ARG A 93 16.88 4.50 10.54
N ARG A 94 17.97 5.22 10.82
CA ARG A 94 19.28 4.62 11.05
C ARG A 94 19.17 3.53 12.12
N GLY A 95 19.48 2.29 11.74
CA GLY A 95 19.47 1.13 12.64
C GLY A 95 18.13 0.41 12.85
N SER A 96 17.00 0.88 12.28
CA SER A 96 15.68 0.26 12.53
C SER A 96 14.96 -0.28 11.28
N GLY A 97 15.52 -0.06 10.09
CA GLY A 97 14.92 -0.48 8.82
C GLY A 97 14.08 0.61 8.15
N SER A 98 13.29 0.19 7.16
CA SER A 98 12.37 1.05 6.42
C SER A 98 10.93 0.76 6.80
N TRP A 99 10.07 1.77 6.82
CA TRP A 99 8.64 1.60 7.04
C TRP A 99 7.81 2.40 6.04
N THR A 100 6.58 1.96 5.82
CA THR A 100 5.63 2.62 4.91
C THR A 100 5.09 3.92 5.50
N THR A 101 4.90 4.91 4.64
CA THR A 101 4.33 6.22 4.96
C THR A 101 3.36 6.63 3.87
N VAL A 102 2.55 7.66 4.15
CA VAL A 102 1.71 8.30 3.13
C VAL A 102 2.22 9.73 2.96
N PRO A 103 2.54 10.18 1.73
CA PRO A 103 2.97 11.55 1.49
C PRO A 103 1.92 12.56 1.95
N ALA A 104 2.37 13.67 2.56
CA ALA A 104 1.49 14.77 2.93
C ALA A 104 0.77 15.34 1.69
N GLY A 105 -0.50 15.75 1.85
CA GLY A 105 -1.34 16.25 0.74
C GLY A 105 -2.04 15.17 -0.08
N ARG A 106 -1.85 13.89 0.27
CA ARG A 106 -2.60 12.77 -0.29
C ARG A 106 -3.34 12.06 0.84
N PRO A 107 -4.37 12.69 1.44
CA PRO A 107 -5.10 12.06 2.52
C PRO A 107 -5.61 10.71 2.02
N LEU A 108 -5.43 9.67 2.83
CA LEU A 108 -6.20 8.45 2.63
C LEU A 108 -7.67 8.87 2.58
N PRO A 109 -8.51 8.22 1.74
CA PRO A 109 -9.95 8.49 1.74
C PRO A 109 -10.55 7.98 3.07
N SER A 110 -10.25 8.68 4.16
CA SER A 110 -10.80 8.44 5.50
C SER A 110 -12.27 8.85 5.56
N ARG A 111 -12.69 9.76 4.67
CA ARG A 111 -14.08 10.17 4.47
C ARG A 111 -14.83 9.38 3.41
N GLY A 112 -14.24 8.35 2.79
CA GLY A 112 -14.96 7.55 1.80
C GLY A 112 -16.15 6.76 2.38
N LEU A 113 -16.22 6.67 3.72
CA LEU A 113 -17.32 6.07 4.48
C LEU A 113 -18.16 7.12 5.23
N ASP A 114 -17.75 8.39 5.20
CA ASP A 114 -18.57 9.45 5.77
C ASP A 114 -19.65 9.76 4.72
N PRO A 115 -20.95 9.68 5.09
CA PRO A 115 -22.01 10.01 4.15
C PRO A 115 -21.80 11.43 3.62
N LEU A 116 -21.93 11.60 2.30
CA LEU A 116 -21.89 12.92 1.70
C LEU A 116 -22.95 13.80 2.37
N PRO A 117 -22.66 15.08 2.69
CA PRO A 117 -23.67 15.99 3.20
C PRO A 117 -24.91 15.97 2.28
N PRO A 118 -26.13 15.94 2.83
CA PRO A 118 -27.36 15.87 2.03
C PRO A 118 -27.49 17.06 1.05
N ASP A 119 -26.79 18.15 1.32
CA ASP A 119 -26.81 19.39 0.54
C ASP A 119 -25.64 19.47 -0.47
N GLY A 120 -24.97 18.35 -0.75
CA GLY A 120 -23.87 18.25 -1.71
C GLY A 120 -24.32 18.40 -3.17
N ASP A 121 -23.35 18.44 -4.09
CA ASP A 121 -23.60 18.53 -5.53
C ASP A 121 -24.59 17.44 -5.98
N PRO A 122 -25.76 17.79 -6.54
CA PRO A 122 -26.80 16.82 -6.93
C PRO A 122 -26.36 15.88 -8.05
N GLY A 123 -25.22 16.12 -8.71
CA GLY A 123 -24.61 15.21 -9.67
C GLY A 123 -23.69 14.15 -9.06
N LEU A 124 -23.41 14.19 -7.75
CA LEU A 124 -22.49 13.27 -7.10
C LEU A 124 -23.24 12.07 -6.47
N ILE A 125 -22.91 10.85 -6.90
CA ILE A 125 -23.47 9.63 -6.31
C ILE A 125 -22.55 9.15 -5.18
N ASP A 126 -23.09 9.07 -3.95
CA ASP A 126 -22.40 8.46 -2.81
C ASP A 126 -22.45 6.93 -2.90
N LEU A 127 -21.35 6.34 -3.36
CA LEU A 127 -21.19 4.88 -3.47
C LEU A 127 -21.01 4.19 -2.10
N GLY A 128 -20.77 4.95 -1.03
CA GLY A 128 -20.69 4.45 0.35
C GLY A 128 -22.05 4.02 0.91
N TYR A 129 -23.14 4.54 0.36
CA TYR A 129 -24.51 4.16 0.76
C TYR A 129 -24.88 2.72 0.37
N ALA A 130 -24.14 2.09 -0.56
CA ALA A 130 -24.38 0.73 -1.01
C ALA A 130 -23.74 -0.35 -0.12
N ALA A 131 -22.90 0.04 0.86
CA ALA A 131 -22.35 -0.89 1.83
C ALA A 131 -23.30 -1.04 3.02
N LEU A 132 -23.81 -2.25 3.28
CA LEU A 132 -24.48 -2.53 4.55
C LEU A 132 -23.54 -2.18 5.71
N PRO A 133 -24.04 -1.55 6.80
CA PRO A 133 -23.23 -1.36 7.99
C PRO A 133 -22.70 -2.71 8.46
N ALA A 134 -21.42 -2.76 8.82
CA ALA A 134 -20.84 -3.97 9.36
C ALA A 134 -21.65 -4.44 10.58
N PRO A 135 -21.99 -5.74 10.69
CA PRO A 135 -22.67 -6.28 11.86
C PRO A 135 -21.94 -5.87 13.14
N GLY A 136 -22.67 -5.30 14.11
CA GLY A 136 -22.07 -4.65 15.27
C GLY A 136 -21.22 -5.58 16.14
N ASP A 137 -21.54 -6.88 16.15
CA ASP A 137 -20.78 -7.91 16.83
C ASP A 137 -19.38 -8.13 16.22
N LEU A 138 -19.25 -8.02 14.89
CA LEU A 138 -17.96 -8.12 14.20
C LEU A 138 -17.09 -6.90 14.45
N LEU A 139 -17.67 -5.70 14.58
CA LEU A 139 -16.93 -4.48 14.91
C LEU A 139 -16.37 -4.51 16.33
N VAL A 140 -17.18 -4.94 17.31
CA VAL A 140 -16.72 -5.03 18.71
C VAL A 140 -15.56 -6.03 18.82
N ARG A 141 -15.71 -7.23 18.24
CA ARG A 141 -14.65 -8.26 18.29
C ARG A 141 -13.34 -7.86 17.63
N ALA A 142 -13.38 -6.99 16.61
CA ALA A 142 -12.18 -6.52 15.93
C ALA A 142 -11.36 -5.51 16.77
N PHE A 143 -12.01 -4.77 17.67
CA PHE A 143 -11.39 -3.67 18.43
C PHE A 143 -11.14 -3.97 19.91
N THR A 144 -11.86 -4.91 20.51
CA THR A 144 -11.63 -5.34 21.91
C THR A 144 -10.87 -6.67 21.99
N GLY A 145 -9.95 -6.91 21.06
CA GLY A 145 -9.00 -8.03 21.14
C GLY A 145 -8.06 -7.91 22.32
#